data_AF-A0A0S8AU56-F1
#
_entry.id   AF-A0A0S8AU56-F1
#
_cell.length_a   1.000
_cell.length_b   1.000
_cell.length_c   1.000
_cell.angle_alpha   90.00
_cell.angle_beta   90.00
_cell.angle_gamma   90.00
#
_symmetry.space_group_name_H-M   'P 1'
#
loop_
_entity.id
_entity.type
_entity.pdbx_description
1 polymer ?
#
loop_
_entity_poly.entity_id
_entity_poly.type
_entity_poly.pdbx_seq_one_letter_code
_entity_poly.pdbx_strand_id
1 'polypeptide(L)'
;MATFLDLINSLFTADSTIFLYSIILSLVIPLGAWIIYQILKRILKRQVKDVTHRHSLRALTRNVIFVTAIIMIILVWLRPQQNLTVVIGLAVVGIILASQSAISSFSGYLLIISSNIYGIGDRISINNVTGDVMDIGFMRTTIMEIGQWVKADQYTGRIVTISNKALYDNPVFNYTRNWGYLWDEIMIPVTYTSDWRRTADIMSDLGNKYTAQLQEDAEAKLTKLIDRFPLKQTKVEPSIYFVMTDNWIEITLRFVVDAQERRKVKAQLYRELLQQFKEENITVASATFDIVGFPALQGTPNQG
;
A
#
# COMPACT_ATOMS: atom_id res chain seq x y z
N MET A 1 -37.76 -2.40 70.63
CA MET A 1 -37.43 -1.24 69.78
C MET A 1 -35.91 -1.20 69.53
N ALA A 2 -35.34 -2.32 69.09
CA ALA A 2 -33.90 -2.53 68.86
C ALA A 2 -33.72 -3.66 67.84
N THR A 3 -34.32 -3.51 66.66
CA THR A 3 -34.34 -4.58 65.64
C THR A 3 -34.19 -4.01 64.22
N PHE A 4 -34.74 -2.83 63.93
CA PHE A 4 -34.59 -2.19 62.62
C PHE A 4 -33.27 -1.40 62.49
N LEU A 5 -32.86 -0.70 63.55
CA LEU A 5 -31.57 0.00 63.60
C LEU A 5 -30.39 -0.99 63.62
N ASP A 6 -30.55 -2.15 64.26
CA ASP A 6 -29.54 -3.22 64.24
C ASP A 6 -29.49 -3.96 62.90
N LEU A 7 -30.60 -4.05 62.16
CA LEU A 7 -30.62 -4.59 60.80
C LEU A 7 -29.90 -3.65 59.81
N ILE A 8 -30.13 -2.34 59.93
CA ILE A 8 -29.41 -1.30 59.17
C ILE A 8 -27.93 -1.28 59.55
N ASN A 9 -27.61 -1.37 60.84
CA ASN A 9 -26.23 -1.49 61.28
C ASN A 9 -25.60 -2.78 60.79
N SER A 10 -26.26 -3.95 60.80
CA SER A 10 -25.65 -5.19 60.31
C SER A 10 -25.39 -5.21 58.80
N LEU A 11 -26.20 -4.48 58.02
CA LEU A 11 -26.00 -4.29 56.58
C LEU A 11 -24.88 -3.27 56.30
N PHE A 12 -24.64 -2.33 57.21
CA PHE A 12 -23.53 -1.38 57.13
C PHE A 12 -22.23 -1.90 57.77
N THR A 13 -22.23 -2.66 58.86
CA THR A 13 -21.01 -2.91 59.66
C THR A 13 -20.05 -3.91 59.02
N ALA A 14 -20.54 -4.81 58.16
CA ALA A 14 -19.68 -5.75 57.43
C ALA A 14 -19.16 -5.20 56.09
N ASP A 15 -19.87 -4.23 55.48
CA ASP A 15 -19.59 -3.71 54.12
C ASP A 15 -19.11 -2.24 54.12
N SER A 16 -19.32 -1.48 55.21
CA SER A 16 -18.94 -0.06 55.32
C SER A 16 -17.44 0.17 55.43
N THR A 17 -16.69 -0.74 56.05
CA THR A 17 -15.22 -0.61 56.14
C THR A 17 -14.58 -0.77 54.76
N ILE A 18 -15.08 -1.71 53.96
CA ILE A 18 -14.66 -1.94 52.57
C ILE A 18 -15.08 -0.75 51.69
N PHE A 19 -16.32 -0.28 51.84
CA PHE A 19 -16.82 0.87 51.09
C PHE A 19 -16.05 2.17 51.41
N LEU A 20 -15.77 2.41 52.70
CA LEU A 20 -14.95 3.54 53.16
C LEU A 20 -13.52 3.42 52.64
N TYR A 21 -12.94 2.22 52.63
CA TYR A 21 -11.62 1.96 52.07
C TYR A 21 -11.57 2.23 50.56
N SER A 22 -12.58 1.81 49.80
CA SER A 22 -12.68 2.10 48.36
C SER A 22 -12.80 3.61 48.07
N ILE A 23 -13.57 4.34 48.89
CA ILE A 23 -13.66 5.81 48.78
C ILE A 23 -12.30 6.46 49.05
N ILE A 24 -11.63 6.07 50.15
CA ILE A 24 -10.30 6.58 50.50
C ILE A 24 -9.29 6.27 49.39
N LEU A 25 -9.26 5.04 48.85
CA LEU A 25 -8.34 4.69 47.77
C LEU A 25 -8.62 5.48 46.49
N SER A 26 -9.89 5.73 46.15
CA SER A 26 -10.27 6.53 44.98
C SER A 26 -9.83 8.00 45.06
N LEU A 27 -9.63 8.52 46.27
CA LEU A 27 -9.06 9.85 46.54
C LEU A 27 -7.52 9.83 46.57
N VAL A 28 -6.92 8.75 47.07
CA VAL A 28 -5.46 8.61 47.17
C VAL A 28 -4.79 8.28 45.83
N ILE A 29 -5.41 7.46 44.98
CA ILE A 29 -4.89 7.09 43.65
C ILE A 29 -4.58 8.31 42.77
N PRO A 30 -5.49 9.30 42.56
CA PRO A 30 -5.18 10.47 41.74
C PRO A 30 -4.09 11.34 42.37
N LEU A 31 -4.02 11.40 43.70
CA LEU A 31 -2.95 12.11 44.42
C LEU A 31 -1.59 11.45 44.17
N GLY A 32 -1.51 10.12 44.27
CA GLY A 32 -0.31 9.35 43.96
C GLY A 32 0.11 9.48 42.49
N ALA A 33 -0.85 9.38 41.56
CA ALA A 33 -0.62 9.59 40.13
C ALA A 33 -0.08 11.00 39.83
N TRP A 34 -0.60 12.03 40.50
CA TRP A 34 -0.09 13.40 40.39
C TRP A 34 1.34 13.54 40.91
N ILE A 35 1.67 12.93 42.05
CA ILE A 35 3.04 12.92 42.60
C ILE A 35 4.01 12.23 41.62
N ILE A 36 3.65 11.04 41.12
CA ILE A 36 4.44 10.29 40.13
C ILE A 36 4.66 11.13 38.86
N TYR A 37 3.60 11.79 38.36
CA TYR A 37 3.71 12.67 37.19
C TYR A 37 4.71 13.81 37.43
N GLN A 38 4.69 14.44 38.61
CA GLN A 38 5.61 15.52 38.95
C GLN A 38 7.06 15.04 39.04
N ILE A 39 7.30 13.83 39.57
CA ILE A 39 8.63 13.20 39.61
C ILE A 39 9.12 12.92 38.18
N LEU A 40 8.33 12.24 37.36
CA LEU A 40 8.70 11.94 35.97
C LEU A 40 8.93 13.21 35.15
N LYS A 41 8.11 14.26 35.34
CA LYS A 41 8.27 15.56 34.68
C LYS A 41 9.62 16.22 35.03
N ARG A 42 10.09 16.07 36.28
CA ARG A 42 11.41 16.57 36.71
C ARG A 42 12.55 15.76 36.08
N ILE A 43 12.42 14.43 36.00
CA ILE A 43 13.40 13.54 35.36
C ILE A 43 13.50 13.85 33.85
N LEU A 44 12.37 13.92 33.15
CA LEU A 44 12.32 14.26 31.72
C LEU A 44 12.91 15.66 31.43
N LYS A 45 12.77 16.62 32.36
CA LYS A 45 13.41 17.94 32.23
C LYS A 45 14.94 17.87 32.34
N ARG A 46 15.50 16.89 33.05
CA ARG A 46 16.95 16.73 33.24
C ARG A 46 17.61 15.94 32.11
N GLN A 47 16.91 14.97 31.51
CA GLN A 47 17.51 14.07 30.53
C GLN A 47 17.30 14.44 29.07
N VAL A 48 16.23 15.17 28.72
CA VAL A 48 15.93 15.50 27.32
C VAL A 48 16.16 17.00 27.06
N LYS A 49 17.25 17.33 26.35
CA LYS A 49 17.62 18.72 25.98
C LYS A 49 16.75 19.27 24.85
N ASP A 50 16.26 18.40 23.96
CA ASP A 50 15.43 18.79 22.82
C ASP A 50 14.01 19.13 23.27
N VAL A 51 13.60 20.38 23.07
CA VAL A 51 12.31 20.92 23.52
C VAL A 51 11.13 20.19 22.86
N THR A 52 11.26 19.82 21.60
CA THR A 52 10.19 19.21 20.79
C THR A 52 9.87 17.79 21.25
N HIS A 53 10.90 16.95 21.40
CA HIS A 53 10.75 15.59 21.95
C HIS A 53 10.26 15.59 23.40
N ARG A 54 10.69 16.57 24.20
CA ARG A 54 10.24 16.70 25.59
C ARG A 54 8.74 17.01 25.70
N HIS A 55 8.17 17.77 24.77
CA HIS A 55 6.73 18.04 24.75
C HIS A 55 5.93 16.76 24.42
N SER A 56 6.32 16.01 23.38
CA SER A 56 5.67 14.75 23.01
C SER A 56 5.77 13.70 24.10
N LEU A 57 6.95 13.53 24.72
CA LEU A 57 7.14 12.59 25.82
C LEU A 57 6.33 12.96 27.06
N ARG A 58 6.21 14.25 27.39
CA ARG A 58 5.36 14.70 28.50
C ARG A 58 3.88 14.44 28.27
N ALA A 59 3.41 14.65 27.04
CA ALA A 59 2.04 14.37 26.67
C ALA A 59 1.76 12.86 26.81
N LEU A 60 2.67 12.02 26.33
CA LEU A 60 2.58 10.56 26.45
C LEU A 60 2.59 10.12 27.92
N THR A 61 3.55 10.59 28.73
CA THR A 61 3.62 10.26 30.16
C THR A 61 2.35 10.68 30.92
N ARG A 62 1.82 11.89 30.64
CA ARG A 62 0.56 12.35 31.25
C ARG A 62 -0.60 11.44 30.90
N ASN A 63 -0.75 11.11 29.61
CA ASN A 63 -1.86 10.28 29.14
C ASN A 63 -1.77 8.86 29.71
N VAL A 64 -0.57 8.26 29.77
CA VAL A 64 -0.36 6.94 30.38
C VAL A 64 -0.73 6.97 31.86
N ILE A 65 -0.21 7.92 32.64
CA ILE A 65 -0.51 8.02 34.08
C ILE A 65 -2.01 8.23 34.33
N PHE A 66 -2.65 9.06 33.52
CA PHE A 66 -4.10 9.32 33.63
C PHE A 66 -4.92 8.06 33.36
N VAL A 67 -4.61 7.33 32.27
CA VAL A 67 -5.29 6.08 31.93
C VAL A 67 -5.05 5.02 33.01
N THR A 68 -3.81 4.87 33.50
CA THR A 68 -3.51 3.93 34.59
C THR A 68 -4.26 4.28 35.88
N ALA A 69 -4.35 5.57 36.24
CA ALA A 69 -5.11 6.01 37.41
C ALA A 69 -6.60 5.68 37.29
N ILE A 70 -7.19 5.90 36.12
CA ILE A 70 -8.59 5.52 35.84
C ILE A 70 -8.78 4.01 35.99
N ILE A 71 -7.90 3.20 35.39
CA ILE A 71 -7.96 1.74 35.49
C ILE A 71 -7.89 1.30 36.96
N MET A 72 -6.97 1.87 37.74
CA MET A 72 -6.84 1.58 39.18
C MET A 72 -8.11 1.94 39.95
N ILE A 73 -8.72 3.10 39.68
CA ILE A 73 -9.99 3.49 40.30
C ILE A 73 -11.09 2.49 39.95
N ILE A 74 -11.23 2.13 38.68
CA ILE A 74 -12.22 1.14 38.23
C ILE A 74 -12.02 -0.18 39.02
N LEU A 75 -10.78 -0.67 39.11
CA LEU A 75 -10.46 -1.90 39.84
C LEU A 75 -10.82 -1.86 41.34
N VAL A 76 -10.73 -0.69 41.99
CA VAL A 76 -11.13 -0.51 43.39
C VAL A 76 -12.64 -0.65 43.60
N TRP A 77 -13.43 -0.28 42.60
CA TRP A 77 -14.89 -0.37 42.64
C TRP A 77 -15.43 -1.72 42.16
N LEU A 78 -14.62 -2.53 41.46
CA LEU A 78 -15.00 -3.90 41.10
C LEU A 78 -15.02 -4.81 42.34
N ARG A 79 -16.22 -5.11 42.84
CA ARG A 79 -16.42 -6.04 43.97
C ARG A 79 -16.17 -7.50 43.53
N PRO A 80 -15.53 -8.33 44.37
CA PRO A 80 -15.19 -9.72 44.05
C PRO A 80 -16.38 -10.71 44.00
N GLN A 81 -17.64 -10.27 44.14
CA GLN A 81 -18.77 -11.19 44.15
C GLN A 81 -19.55 -11.15 42.82
N GLN A 82 -19.41 -12.25 42.06
CA GLN A 82 -20.24 -12.74 40.96
C GLN A 82 -20.14 -12.08 39.56
N ASN A 83 -19.70 -10.83 39.41
CA ASN A 83 -19.63 -10.17 38.08
C ASN A 83 -18.22 -9.83 37.59
N LEU A 84 -17.18 -10.14 38.36
CA LEU A 84 -15.79 -9.82 38.01
C LEU A 84 -15.36 -10.45 36.67
N THR A 85 -15.73 -11.71 36.43
CA THR A 85 -15.43 -12.43 35.18
C THR A 85 -16.07 -11.76 33.96
N VAL A 86 -17.32 -11.30 34.08
CA VAL A 86 -18.04 -10.63 32.99
C VAL A 86 -17.43 -9.26 32.69
N VAL A 87 -17.16 -8.46 33.73
CA VAL A 87 -16.56 -7.13 33.55
C VAL A 87 -15.13 -7.22 33.01
N ILE A 88 -14.32 -8.15 33.51
CA ILE A 88 -12.97 -8.41 32.96
C ILE A 88 -13.07 -8.90 31.52
N GLY A 89 -13.98 -9.82 31.22
CA GLY A 89 -14.19 -10.31 29.85
C GLY A 89 -14.55 -9.18 28.88
N LEU A 90 -15.49 -8.31 29.26
CA LEU A 90 -15.88 -7.13 28.48
C LEU A 90 -14.72 -6.14 28.33
N ALA A 91 -13.94 -5.89 29.38
CA ALA A 91 -12.78 -5.01 29.32
C ALA A 91 -11.71 -5.56 28.35
N VAL A 92 -11.41 -6.87 28.42
CA VAL A 92 -10.46 -7.52 27.52
C VAL A 92 -10.92 -7.46 26.07
N VAL A 93 -12.20 -7.73 25.80
CA VAL A 93 -12.77 -7.60 24.45
C VAL A 93 -12.65 -6.17 23.95
N GLY A 94 -12.96 -5.17 24.79
CA GLY A 94 -12.80 -3.76 24.43
C GLY A 94 -11.35 -3.39 24.08
N ILE A 95 -10.38 -3.90 24.84
CA ILE A 95 -8.94 -3.68 24.58
C ILE A 95 -8.51 -4.34 23.27
N ILE A 96 -8.97 -5.57 23.00
CA ILE A 96 -8.66 -6.29 21.76
C ILE A 96 -9.23 -5.55 20.55
N LEU A 97 -10.52 -5.17 20.60
CA LEU A 97 -11.17 -4.44 19.51
C LEU A 97 -10.50 -3.08 19.26
N ALA A 98 -10.15 -2.36 20.32
CA ALA A 98 -9.43 -1.09 20.20
C ALA A 98 -8.01 -1.26 19.62
N SER A 99 -7.34 -2.38 19.93
CA SER A 99 -5.96 -2.65 19.51
C SER A 99 -5.87 -3.45 18.21
N GLN A 100 -7.00 -3.84 17.62
CA GLN A 100 -7.06 -4.77 16.49
C GLN A 100 -6.20 -4.29 15.31
N SER A 101 -6.27 -3.00 14.96
CA SER A 101 -5.50 -2.43 13.84
C SER A 101 -3.99 -2.48 14.06
N ALA A 102 -3.53 -2.25 15.30
CA ALA A 102 -2.12 -2.33 15.66
C ALA A 102 -1.62 -3.79 15.65
N ILE A 103 -2.42 -4.72 16.19
CA ILE A 103 -2.11 -6.15 16.17
C ILE A 103 -2.04 -6.64 14.71
N SER A 104 -3.03 -6.31 13.87
CA SER A 104 -3.01 -6.67 12.46
C SER A 104 -1.82 -6.07 11.72
N SER A 105 -1.45 -4.83 12.00
CA SER A 105 -0.27 -4.22 11.36
C SER A 105 1.03 -4.94 11.76
N PHE A 106 1.16 -5.31 13.03
CA PHE A 106 2.30 -6.08 13.52
C PHE A 106 2.35 -7.50 12.92
N SER A 107 1.22 -8.19 12.86
CA SER A 107 1.13 -9.49 12.18
C SER A 107 1.46 -9.37 10.68
N GLY A 108 1.04 -8.28 10.03
CA GLY A 108 1.40 -7.97 8.65
C GLY A 108 2.90 -7.79 8.46
N TYR A 109 3.59 -7.11 9.39
CA TYR A 109 5.04 -7.01 9.39
C TYR A 109 5.73 -8.36 9.49
N LEU A 110 5.29 -9.22 10.42
CA LEU A 110 5.82 -10.57 10.55
C LEU A 110 5.63 -11.37 9.26
N LEU A 111 4.46 -11.24 8.62
CA LEU A 111 4.15 -11.91 7.37
C LEU A 111 5.04 -11.43 6.20
N ILE A 112 5.30 -10.12 6.10
CA ILE A 112 6.22 -9.56 5.10
C ILE A 112 7.61 -10.20 5.22
N ILE A 113 8.12 -10.34 6.45
CA ILE A 113 9.46 -10.90 6.70
C ILE A 113 9.47 -12.42 6.54
N SER A 114 8.50 -13.13 7.13
CA SER A 114 8.48 -14.60 7.13
C SER A 114 8.23 -15.17 5.74
N SER A 115 7.27 -14.58 5.01
CA SER A 115 6.87 -15.03 3.68
C SER A 115 7.59 -14.27 2.57
N ASN A 116 8.43 -13.30 2.93
CA ASN A 116 9.33 -12.61 2.02
C ASN A 116 8.60 -11.98 0.81
N ILE A 117 7.41 -11.41 1.06
CA ILE A 117 6.44 -10.94 0.05
C ILE A 117 7.03 -9.78 -0.77
N TYR A 118 7.70 -8.85 -0.08
CA TYR A 118 8.48 -7.77 -0.67
C TYR A 118 9.55 -7.29 0.31
N GLY A 119 10.61 -6.69 -0.21
CA GLY A 119 11.71 -6.12 0.55
C GLY A 119 11.97 -4.65 0.20
N ILE A 120 12.94 -4.05 0.89
CA ILE A 120 13.42 -2.70 0.56
C ILE A 120 14.02 -2.71 -0.86
N GLY A 121 13.65 -1.72 -1.66
CA GLY A 121 14.03 -1.60 -3.07
C GLY A 121 13.08 -2.31 -4.04
N ASP A 122 12.14 -3.12 -3.57
CA ASP A 122 11.17 -3.75 -4.46
C ASP A 122 10.13 -2.75 -4.97
N ARG A 123 9.76 -2.88 -6.25
CA ARG A 123 8.64 -2.15 -6.85
C ARG A 123 7.35 -2.90 -6.58
N ILE A 124 6.43 -2.28 -5.84
CA ILE A 124 5.16 -2.89 -5.47
C ILE A 124 3.97 -1.98 -5.79
N SER A 125 2.80 -2.58 -5.96
CA SER A 125 1.51 -1.91 -5.94
C SER A 125 0.62 -2.54 -4.88
N ILE A 126 0.18 -1.73 -3.92
CA ILE A 126 -0.74 -2.12 -2.85
C ILE A 126 -1.74 -0.99 -2.62
N ASN A 127 -3.03 -1.33 -2.52
CA ASN A 127 -4.10 -0.36 -2.28
C ASN A 127 -4.07 0.85 -3.25
N ASN A 128 -3.90 0.57 -4.55
CA ASN A 128 -3.82 1.57 -5.62
C ASN A 128 -2.64 2.57 -5.52
N VAL A 129 -1.67 2.29 -4.65
CA VAL A 129 -0.41 3.03 -4.54
C VAL A 129 0.68 2.14 -5.13
N THR A 130 1.35 2.64 -6.17
CA THR A 130 2.47 1.96 -6.80
C THR A 130 3.76 2.73 -6.51
N GLY A 131 4.85 2.02 -6.24
CA GLY A 131 6.13 2.66 -5.97
C GLY A 131 7.20 1.70 -5.47
N ASP A 132 8.36 2.25 -5.16
CA ASP A 132 9.50 1.48 -4.65
C ASP A 132 9.56 1.56 -3.12
N VAL A 133 9.74 0.41 -2.47
CA VAL A 133 9.77 0.32 -1.00
C VAL A 133 11.05 0.94 -0.46
N MET A 134 10.92 1.93 0.41
CA MET A 134 12.05 2.59 1.06
C MET A 134 12.36 2.01 2.44
N ASP A 135 11.33 1.66 3.20
CA ASP A 135 11.47 1.16 4.58
C ASP A 135 10.28 0.28 4.97
N ILE A 136 10.54 -0.70 5.83
CA ILE A 136 9.53 -1.63 6.35
C ILE A 136 9.61 -1.57 7.88
N GLY A 137 8.70 -0.80 8.49
CA GLY A 137 8.56 -0.71 9.94
C GLY A 137 7.51 -1.67 10.50
N PHE A 138 7.48 -1.83 11.82
CA PHE A 138 6.55 -2.75 12.51
C PHE A 138 5.06 -2.52 12.21
N MET A 139 4.67 -1.25 12.00
CA MET A 139 3.25 -0.89 11.80
C MET A 139 2.95 -0.46 10.36
N ARG A 140 3.98 -0.07 9.60
CA ARG A 140 3.80 0.59 8.31
C ARG A 140 4.99 0.35 7.38
N THR A 141 4.71 0.31 6.09
CA THR A 141 5.67 0.28 5.00
C THR A 141 5.71 1.67 4.36
N THR A 142 6.91 2.17 4.08
CA THR A 142 7.12 3.48 3.43
C THR A 142 7.54 3.26 1.99
N ILE A 143 6.85 3.91 1.05
CA ILE A 143 7.00 3.73 -0.38
C ILE A 143 7.26 5.09 -1.04
N MET A 144 8.19 5.13 -1.99
CA MET A 144 8.36 6.26 -2.90
C MET A 144 7.40 6.08 -4.08
N GLU A 145 6.37 6.92 -4.14
CA GLU A 145 5.29 6.77 -5.11
C GLU A 145 5.77 7.02 -6.54
N ILE A 146 5.31 6.18 -7.46
CA ILE A 146 5.39 6.37 -8.91
C ILE A 146 3.99 6.47 -9.52
N GLY A 147 3.85 7.24 -10.59
CA GLY A 147 2.58 7.38 -11.29
C GLY A 147 1.58 8.33 -10.61
N GLN A 148 0.27 8.15 -10.82
CA GLN A 148 -0.83 9.03 -10.35
C GLN A 148 -0.77 10.47 -10.88
N TRP A 149 0.13 11.31 -10.34
CA TRP A 149 0.28 12.73 -10.70
C TRP A 149 1.11 12.92 -11.97
N VAL A 150 2.13 12.09 -12.15
CA VAL A 150 2.95 12.08 -13.37
C VAL A 150 2.50 10.91 -14.23
N LYS A 151 2.22 11.16 -15.52
CA LYS A 151 1.94 10.06 -16.46
C LYS A 151 3.21 9.20 -16.59
N ALA A 152 3.05 7.90 -16.39
CA ALA A 152 4.06 6.84 -16.48
C ALA A 152 4.83 6.52 -15.18
N ASP A 153 5.74 5.54 -15.29
CA ASP A 153 6.48 4.89 -14.21
C ASP A 153 7.64 5.76 -13.67
N GLN A 154 7.36 7.02 -13.32
CA GLN A 154 8.32 7.96 -12.74
C GLN A 154 7.93 8.35 -11.33
N TYR A 155 8.94 8.64 -10.50
CA TYR A 155 8.74 9.12 -9.15
C TYR A 155 7.99 10.46 -9.14
N THR A 156 6.94 10.54 -8.33
CA THR A 156 6.23 11.81 -8.09
C THR A 156 6.94 12.71 -7.09
N GLY A 157 7.91 12.15 -6.35
CA GLY A 157 8.52 12.77 -5.17
C GLY A 157 7.68 12.64 -3.91
N ARG A 158 6.48 12.04 -3.97
CA ARG A 158 5.64 11.80 -2.79
C ARG A 158 6.10 10.54 -2.07
N ILE A 159 6.17 10.66 -0.76
CA ILE A 159 6.43 9.53 0.13
C ILE A 159 5.09 9.10 0.73
N VAL A 160 4.69 7.87 0.46
CA VAL A 160 3.42 7.31 0.95
C VAL A 160 3.72 6.27 2.01
N THR A 161 3.01 6.36 3.12
CA THR A 161 3.15 5.41 4.23
C THR A 161 1.86 4.62 4.37
N ILE A 162 1.98 3.30 4.25
CA ILE A 162 0.85 2.38 4.22
C ILE A 162 0.92 1.50 5.45
N SER A 163 -0.21 1.34 6.16
CA SER A 163 -0.29 0.39 7.27
C SER A 163 -0.07 -1.03 6.75
N ASN A 164 0.73 -1.82 7.47
CA ASN A 164 0.96 -3.22 7.12
C ASN A 164 -0.32 -4.07 7.20
N LYS A 165 -1.38 -3.58 7.87
CA LYS A 165 -2.71 -4.20 7.83
C LYS A 165 -3.24 -4.33 6.39
N ALA A 166 -2.88 -3.41 5.51
CA ALA A 166 -3.36 -3.37 4.12
C ALA A 166 -3.06 -4.67 3.35
N LEU A 167 -2.05 -5.44 3.78
CA LEU A 167 -1.70 -6.75 3.24
C LEU A 167 -2.82 -7.79 3.36
N TYR A 168 -3.70 -7.65 4.35
CA TYR A 168 -4.85 -8.54 4.55
C TYR A 168 -6.07 -8.13 3.72
N ASP A 169 -6.20 -6.83 3.45
CA ASP A 169 -7.39 -6.27 2.82
C ASP A 169 -7.23 -6.14 1.30
N ASN A 170 -5.99 -6.09 0.79
CA ASN A 170 -5.68 -5.82 -0.60
C ASN A 170 -4.67 -6.82 -1.17
N PRO A 171 -4.77 -7.16 -2.47
CA PRO A 171 -3.69 -7.87 -3.15
C PRO A 171 -2.43 -7.02 -3.21
N VAL A 172 -1.28 -7.68 -3.18
CA VAL A 172 0.04 -7.05 -3.37
C VAL A 172 0.59 -7.51 -4.69
N PHE A 173 0.75 -6.57 -5.62
CA PHE A 173 1.45 -6.81 -6.87
C PHE A 173 2.92 -6.44 -6.66
N ASN A 174 3.82 -7.40 -6.88
CA ASN A 174 5.25 -7.16 -6.80
C ASN A 174 5.86 -7.34 -8.20
N TYR A 175 6.53 -6.30 -8.69
CA TYR A 175 7.06 -6.26 -10.05
C TYR A 175 8.54 -6.66 -10.13
N THR A 176 9.27 -6.63 -9.02
CA THR A 176 10.73 -6.86 -9.01
C THR A 176 11.13 -8.17 -8.32
N ARG A 177 10.28 -8.71 -7.45
CA ARG A 177 10.60 -9.94 -6.70
C ARG A 177 10.75 -11.14 -7.62
N ASN A 178 11.75 -11.96 -7.33
CA ASN A 178 12.07 -13.23 -8.02
C ASN A 178 12.57 -13.07 -9.45
N TRP A 179 11.81 -12.39 -10.33
CA TRP A 179 12.16 -12.26 -11.75
C TRP A 179 12.84 -10.93 -12.07
N GLY A 180 12.34 -9.80 -11.57
CA GLY A 180 12.85 -8.47 -11.89
C GLY A 180 12.39 -7.91 -13.24
N TYR A 181 11.76 -8.75 -14.06
CA TYR A 181 11.37 -8.44 -15.42
C TYR A 181 9.85 -8.43 -15.60
N LEU A 182 9.41 -7.71 -16.62
CA LEU A 182 8.02 -7.66 -17.08
C LEU A 182 7.96 -7.91 -18.58
N TRP A 183 6.90 -8.58 -19.02
CA TRP A 183 6.51 -8.52 -20.42
C TRP A 183 5.80 -7.19 -20.66
N ASP A 184 6.29 -6.42 -21.62
CA ASP A 184 5.66 -5.19 -22.07
C ASP A 184 5.44 -5.24 -23.58
N GLU A 185 4.53 -4.39 -24.04
CA GLU A 185 4.09 -4.39 -25.44
C GLU A 185 4.15 -2.99 -26.03
N ILE A 186 4.63 -2.90 -27.27
CA ILE A 186 4.52 -1.71 -28.12
C ILE A 186 3.62 -2.09 -29.28
N MET A 187 2.47 -1.44 -29.38
CA MET A 187 1.53 -1.59 -30.49
C MET A 187 1.65 -0.37 -31.41
N ILE A 188 1.87 -0.63 -32.69
CA ILE A 188 1.87 0.37 -33.75
C ILE A 188 0.76 0.03 -34.75
N PRO A 189 -0.21 0.92 -34.98
CA PRO A 189 -1.19 0.75 -36.02
C PRO A 189 -0.59 1.18 -37.37
N VAL A 190 -0.72 0.34 -38.40
CA VAL A 190 -0.13 0.55 -39.73
C VAL A 190 -1.23 0.46 -40.78
N THR A 191 -1.23 1.39 -41.73
CA THR A 191 -2.22 1.39 -42.83
C THR A 191 -2.08 0.15 -43.71
N TYR A 192 -3.19 -0.34 -44.29
CA TYR A 192 -3.18 -1.47 -45.22
C TYR A 192 -2.32 -1.26 -46.46
N THR A 193 -2.09 0.00 -46.83
CA THR A 193 -1.26 0.38 -47.97
C THR A 193 0.24 0.38 -47.66
N SER A 194 0.63 0.38 -46.38
CA SER A 194 2.03 0.34 -45.97
C SER A 194 2.57 -1.09 -45.93
N ASP A 195 3.89 -1.23 -46.03
CA ASP A 195 4.54 -2.54 -45.91
C ASP A 195 4.56 -3.02 -44.45
N TRP A 196 3.49 -3.71 -44.06
CA TRP A 196 3.34 -4.29 -42.73
C TRP A 196 4.35 -5.39 -42.43
N ARG A 197 4.88 -6.10 -43.46
CA ARG A 197 5.92 -7.12 -43.28
C ARG A 197 7.21 -6.46 -42.88
N ARG A 198 7.60 -5.43 -43.64
CA ARG A 198 8.80 -4.66 -43.34
C ARG A 198 8.73 -3.97 -41.99
N THR A 199 7.54 -3.48 -41.62
CA THR A 199 7.30 -2.93 -40.28
C THR A 199 7.54 -3.96 -39.18
N ALA A 200 7.04 -5.19 -39.35
CA ALA A 200 7.25 -6.27 -38.40
C ALA A 200 8.73 -6.67 -38.28
N ASP A 201 9.46 -6.72 -39.40
CA ASP A 201 10.90 -7.00 -39.41
C ASP A 201 11.67 -5.95 -38.59
N ILE A 202 11.41 -4.66 -38.84
CA ILE A 202 12.01 -3.55 -38.08
C ILE A 202 11.72 -3.67 -36.59
N MET A 203 10.45 -3.93 -36.22
CA MET A 203 10.05 -4.06 -34.82
C MET A 203 10.73 -5.27 -34.16
N SER A 204 10.82 -6.39 -34.87
CA SER A 204 11.49 -7.61 -34.40
C SER A 204 12.98 -7.38 -34.20
N ASP A 205 13.67 -6.76 -35.17
CA ASP A 205 15.11 -6.48 -35.13
C ASP A 205 15.45 -5.54 -33.96
N LEU A 206 14.67 -4.48 -33.76
CA LEU A 206 14.83 -3.57 -32.62
C LEU A 206 14.55 -4.25 -31.29
N GLY A 207 13.52 -5.09 -31.22
CA GLY A 207 13.20 -5.91 -30.05
C GLY A 207 14.38 -6.80 -29.67
N ASN A 208 14.89 -7.57 -30.63
CA ASN A 208 16.03 -8.48 -30.44
C ASN A 208 17.30 -7.73 -30.03
N LYS A 209 17.60 -6.62 -30.71
CA LYS A 209 18.76 -5.77 -30.38
C LYS A 209 18.69 -5.26 -28.94
N TYR A 210 17.51 -4.84 -28.48
CA TYR A 210 17.34 -4.33 -27.12
C TYR A 210 17.41 -5.46 -26.08
N THR A 211 16.75 -6.60 -26.33
CA THR A 211 16.68 -7.69 -25.36
C THR A 211 17.91 -8.59 -25.35
N ALA A 212 18.82 -8.49 -26.32
CA ALA A 212 19.99 -9.37 -26.46
C ALA A 212 20.83 -9.50 -25.17
N GLN A 213 21.00 -8.40 -24.43
CA GLN A 213 21.79 -8.40 -23.18
C GLN A 213 20.99 -8.84 -21.95
N LEU A 214 19.66 -8.87 -22.04
CA LEU A 214 18.76 -9.17 -20.93
C LEU A 214 18.22 -10.61 -21.00
N GLN A 215 18.15 -11.19 -22.19
CA GLN A 215 17.54 -12.51 -22.44
C GLN A 215 18.17 -13.61 -21.60
N GLU A 216 19.49 -13.72 -21.57
CA GLU A 216 20.18 -14.80 -20.85
C GLU A 216 19.85 -14.77 -19.34
N ASP A 217 19.95 -13.61 -18.69
CA ASP A 217 19.61 -13.46 -17.27
C ASP A 217 18.11 -13.65 -17.01
N ALA A 218 17.26 -13.08 -17.87
CA ALA A 218 15.82 -13.20 -17.76
C ALA A 218 15.34 -14.66 -17.92
N GLU A 219 15.92 -15.43 -18.84
CA GLU A 219 15.62 -16.85 -19.05
C GLU A 219 16.11 -17.71 -17.88
N ALA A 220 17.33 -17.46 -17.40
CA ALA A 220 17.89 -18.18 -16.26
C ALA A 220 17.03 -17.97 -15.00
N LYS A 221 16.57 -16.74 -14.75
CA LYS A 221 15.65 -16.44 -13.63
C LYS A 221 14.25 -16.99 -13.85
N LEU A 222 13.73 -16.94 -15.08
CA LEU A 222 12.41 -17.50 -15.40
C LEU A 222 12.38 -19.02 -15.19
N THR A 223 13.44 -19.72 -15.57
CA THR A 223 13.58 -21.17 -15.38
C THR A 223 13.50 -21.53 -13.90
N LYS A 224 14.27 -20.83 -13.05
CA LYS A 224 14.21 -21.00 -11.59
C LYS A 224 12.80 -20.74 -11.01
N LEU A 225 12.05 -19.83 -11.62
CA LEU A 225 10.67 -19.52 -11.25
C LEU A 225 9.70 -20.63 -11.65
N ILE A 226 9.84 -21.18 -12.86
CA ILE A 226 9.04 -22.31 -13.37
C ILE A 226 9.34 -23.59 -12.56
N ASP A 227 10.57 -23.78 -12.10
CA ASP A 227 10.91 -24.92 -11.23
C ASP A 227 10.24 -24.80 -9.85
N ARG A 228 10.07 -23.58 -9.36
CA ARG A 228 9.43 -23.30 -8.06
C ARG A 228 7.91 -23.31 -8.15
N PHE A 229 7.33 -22.87 -9.26
CA PHE A 229 5.89 -22.79 -9.47
C PHE A 229 5.54 -23.52 -10.76
N PRO A 230 4.56 -24.46 -10.77
CA PRO A 230 4.22 -25.27 -11.94
C PRO A 230 3.55 -24.44 -13.05
N LEU A 231 4.33 -23.59 -13.70
CA LEU A 231 3.93 -22.69 -14.77
C LEU A 231 4.20 -23.33 -16.12
N LYS A 232 3.43 -22.93 -17.14
CA LYS A 232 3.75 -23.32 -18.51
C LYS A 232 5.06 -22.68 -18.95
N GLN A 233 5.89 -23.45 -19.64
CA GLN A 233 7.12 -22.96 -20.23
C GLN A 233 6.80 -21.79 -21.16
N THR A 234 7.42 -20.64 -20.89
CA THR A 234 7.19 -19.38 -21.60
C THR A 234 8.52 -18.88 -22.11
N LYS A 235 8.51 -18.30 -23.31
CA LYS A 235 9.72 -17.73 -23.94
C LYS A 235 9.91 -16.27 -23.53
N VAL A 236 11.17 -15.87 -23.41
CA VAL A 236 11.60 -14.48 -23.14
C VAL A 236 11.88 -13.74 -24.46
N GLU A 237 12.09 -14.48 -25.55
CA GLU A 237 12.28 -13.97 -26.91
C GLU A 237 11.17 -12.98 -27.32
N PRO A 238 11.54 -11.81 -27.90
CA PRO A 238 10.59 -10.91 -28.51
C PRO A 238 9.70 -11.61 -29.53
N SER A 239 8.43 -11.25 -29.55
CA SER A 239 7.44 -11.84 -30.45
C SER A 239 6.60 -10.74 -31.09
N ILE A 240 6.28 -10.91 -32.37
CA ILE A 240 5.37 -10.04 -33.10
C ILE A 240 4.00 -10.69 -33.19
N TYR A 241 2.97 -9.92 -32.88
CA TYR A 241 1.57 -10.28 -33.09
C TYR A 241 0.91 -9.31 -34.05
N PHE A 242 -0.07 -9.81 -34.80
CA PHE A 242 -0.84 -9.04 -35.75
C PHE A 242 -2.32 -9.11 -35.41
N VAL A 243 -3.00 -7.98 -35.42
CA VAL A 243 -4.46 -7.89 -35.35
C VAL A 243 -4.94 -7.03 -36.52
N MET A 244 -5.87 -7.56 -37.32
CA MET A 244 -6.51 -6.80 -38.39
C MET A 244 -7.76 -6.12 -37.82
N THR A 245 -7.89 -4.82 -38.06
CA THR A 245 -9.07 -4.01 -37.71
C THR A 245 -9.72 -3.47 -38.99
N ASP A 246 -10.88 -2.84 -38.90
CA ASP A 246 -11.54 -2.28 -40.10
C ASP A 246 -10.71 -1.17 -40.79
N ASN A 247 -9.82 -0.52 -40.05
CA ASN A 247 -9.11 0.68 -40.50
C ASN A 247 -7.60 0.49 -40.69
N TRP A 248 -6.97 -0.46 -39.98
CA TRP A 248 -5.52 -0.69 -39.99
C TRP A 248 -5.12 -2.08 -39.49
N ILE A 249 -3.85 -2.42 -39.70
CA ILE A 249 -3.19 -3.59 -39.10
C ILE A 249 -2.46 -3.13 -37.85
N GLU A 250 -2.83 -3.66 -36.69
CA GLU A 250 -2.10 -3.47 -35.44
C GLU A 250 -0.95 -4.47 -35.37
N ILE A 251 0.27 -3.95 -35.28
CA ILE A 251 1.48 -4.75 -35.12
C ILE A 251 1.98 -4.54 -33.70
N THR A 252 1.99 -5.61 -32.91
CA THR A 252 2.37 -5.57 -31.50
C THR A 252 3.67 -6.31 -31.29
N LEU A 253 4.71 -5.58 -30.87
CA LEU A 253 5.96 -6.15 -30.36
C LEU A 253 5.81 -6.41 -28.87
N ARG A 254 5.82 -7.68 -28.49
CA ARG A 254 5.93 -8.12 -27.10
C ARG A 254 7.37 -8.47 -26.77
N PHE A 255 7.91 -7.91 -25.70
CA PHE A 255 9.30 -8.10 -25.29
C PHE A 255 9.43 -8.05 -23.77
N VAL A 256 10.57 -8.52 -23.27
CA VAL A 256 10.88 -8.50 -21.84
C VAL A 256 11.73 -7.28 -21.51
N VAL A 257 11.42 -6.62 -20.38
CA VAL A 257 12.09 -5.41 -19.91
C VAL A 257 12.21 -5.40 -18.40
N ASP A 258 13.25 -4.76 -17.86
CA ASP A 258 13.38 -4.52 -16.43
C ASP A 258 12.22 -3.64 -15.93
N ALA A 259 11.62 -4.03 -14.80
CA ALA A 259 10.45 -3.37 -14.23
C ALA A 259 10.68 -1.88 -13.87
N GLN A 260 11.92 -1.51 -13.57
CA GLN A 260 12.30 -0.14 -13.21
C GLN A 260 12.74 0.68 -14.43
N GLU A 261 13.23 0.05 -15.50
CA GLU A 261 13.65 0.75 -16.72
C GLU A 261 12.58 0.88 -17.81
N ARG A 262 11.45 0.17 -17.68
CA ARG A 262 10.35 0.11 -18.67
C ARG A 262 10.10 1.39 -19.46
N ARG A 263 9.91 2.54 -18.79
CA ARG A 263 9.59 3.82 -19.44
C ARG A 263 10.74 4.35 -20.31
N LYS A 264 11.98 4.24 -19.83
CA LYS A 264 13.20 4.68 -20.54
C LYS A 264 13.36 3.87 -21.83
N VAL A 265 13.16 2.57 -21.73
CA VAL A 265 13.26 1.60 -22.82
C VAL A 265 12.19 1.85 -23.88
N LYS A 266 10.93 1.96 -23.47
CA LYS A 266 9.84 2.31 -24.40
C LYS A 266 10.11 3.60 -25.13
N ALA A 267 10.55 4.65 -24.43
CA ALA A 267 10.84 5.93 -25.05
C ALA A 267 11.97 5.84 -26.10
N GLN A 268 13.00 5.01 -25.82
CA GLN A 268 14.06 4.74 -26.78
C GLN A 268 13.55 3.95 -27.99
N LEU A 269 12.82 2.86 -27.77
CA LEU A 269 12.25 2.04 -28.85
C LEU A 269 11.31 2.86 -29.74
N TYR A 270 10.39 3.65 -29.17
CA TYR A 270 9.53 4.53 -29.95
C TYR A 270 10.33 5.53 -30.79
N ARG A 271 11.41 6.08 -30.26
CA ARG A 271 12.27 7.02 -31.01
C ARG A 271 12.94 6.33 -32.19
N GLU A 272 13.54 5.16 -31.98
CA GLU A 272 14.21 4.40 -33.05
C GLU A 272 13.20 3.92 -34.10
N LEU A 273 12.02 3.45 -33.69
CA LEU A 273 10.94 3.05 -34.60
C LEU A 273 10.46 4.22 -35.47
N LEU A 274 10.18 5.38 -34.87
CA LEU A 274 9.75 6.56 -35.63
C LEU A 274 10.78 7.02 -36.65
N GLN A 275 12.08 6.89 -36.34
CA GLN A 275 13.15 7.21 -37.27
C GLN A 275 13.16 6.24 -38.45
N GLN A 276 13.15 4.93 -38.19
CA GLN A 276 13.19 3.92 -39.25
C GLN A 276 11.93 3.95 -40.13
N PHE A 277 10.75 4.14 -39.53
CA PHE A 277 9.50 4.25 -40.30
C PHE A 277 9.51 5.43 -41.26
N LYS A 278 10.16 6.54 -40.88
CA LYS A 278 10.32 7.69 -41.77
C LYS A 278 11.28 7.40 -42.93
N GLU A 279 12.37 6.69 -42.67
CA GLU A 279 13.36 6.30 -43.70
C GLU A 279 12.76 5.31 -44.72
N GLU A 280 11.85 4.45 -44.26
CA GLU A 280 11.24 3.40 -45.08
C GLU A 280 9.82 3.71 -45.60
N ASN A 281 9.35 4.95 -45.42
CA ASN A 281 8.01 5.40 -45.84
C ASN A 281 6.84 4.58 -45.26
N ILE A 282 7.00 4.04 -44.06
CA ILE A 282 5.94 3.33 -43.34
C ILE A 282 4.97 4.36 -42.73
N THR A 283 3.69 4.26 -43.09
CA THR A 283 2.66 5.19 -42.61
C THR A 283 1.94 4.60 -41.41
N VAL A 284 2.22 5.17 -40.23
CA VAL A 284 1.47 4.91 -38.99
C VAL A 284 0.03 5.39 -39.19
N ALA A 285 -0.93 4.50 -38.97
CA ALA A 285 -2.33 4.82 -39.15
C ALA A 285 -2.78 5.85 -38.10
N SER A 286 -3.61 6.78 -38.54
CA SER A 286 -4.39 7.66 -37.66
C SER A 286 -5.86 7.40 -37.92
N ALA A 287 -6.72 7.69 -36.94
CA ALA A 287 -8.16 7.53 -37.10
C ALA A 287 -8.62 8.28 -38.36
N THR A 288 -8.99 7.52 -39.39
CA THR A 288 -9.48 8.05 -40.66
C THR A 288 -10.98 7.97 -40.61
N PHE A 289 -11.65 9.11 -40.71
CA PHE A 289 -13.11 9.18 -40.76
C PHE A 289 -13.53 9.39 -42.21
N ASP A 290 -14.21 8.41 -42.79
CA ASP A 290 -14.90 8.62 -44.06
C ASP A 290 -16.18 9.42 -43.82
N ILE A 291 -16.22 10.65 -44.33
CA ILE A 291 -17.44 11.46 -44.35
C ILE A 291 -18.29 10.96 -45.51
N VAL A 292 -19.24 10.07 -45.20
CA VAL A 292 -20.14 9.42 -46.19
C VAL A 292 -21.18 10.36 -46.81
N GLY A 293 -21.19 11.64 -46.44
CA GLY A 293 -22.03 12.65 -47.07
C GLY A 293 -22.02 13.98 -46.32
N PHE A 294 -22.11 15.08 -47.07
CA PHE A 294 -22.45 16.38 -46.50
C PHE A 294 -23.98 16.47 -46.35
N PRO A 295 -24.51 17.00 -45.23
CA PRO A 295 -25.94 17.26 -45.13
C PRO A 295 -26.35 18.22 -46.26
N ALA A 296 -27.48 17.94 -46.91
CA ALA A 296 -28.00 18.82 -47.95
C ALA A 296 -28.19 20.22 -47.38
N LEU A 297 -27.46 21.20 -47.92
CA LEU A 297 -27.66 22.60 -47.59
C LEU A 297 -29.06 22.99 -48.09
N GLN A 298 -30.04 23.01 -47.18
CA GLN A 298 -31.34 23.63 -47.45
C GLN A 298 -31.14 25.14 -47.49
N GLY A 299 -30.68 25.66 -48.62
CA GLY A 299 -30.89 27.05 -48.96
C GLY A 299 -32.38 27.23 -49.24
N THR A 300 -33.11 27.85 -48.31
CA THR A 300 -34.41 28.42 -48.65
C THR A 300 -34.18 29.43 -49.78
N PRO A 301 -34.84 29.30 -50.94
CA PRO A 301 -34.83 30.38 -51.92
C PRO A 301 -35.48 31.57 -51.23
N ASN A 302 -34.71 32.63 -51.04
CA ASN A 302 -35.23 33.90 -50.56
C ASN A 302 -36.21 34.40 -51.63
N GLN A 303 -37.51 34.17 -51.43
CA GLN A 303 -38.56 34.83 -52.19
C GLN A 303 -38.83 36.16 -51.50
N GLY A 304 -38.24 37.22 -52.06
CA GLY A 304 -38.41 38.60 -51.64
C GLY A 304 -37.68 39.52 -52.60
#